data_AF-A0A931DTX8-F1
#
_entry.id   AF-A0A931DTX8-F1
#
_cell.length_a   1.000
_cell.length_b   1.000
_cell.length_c   1.000
_cell.angle_alpha   90.00
_cell.angle_beta   90.00
_cell.angle_gamma   90.00
#
_symmetry.space_group_name_H-M   'P 1'
#
loop_
_entity.id
_entity.type
_entity.pdbx_description
1 polymer ?
#
loop_
_entity_poly.entity_id
_entity_poly.type
_entity_poly.pdbx_seq_one_letter_code
_entity_poly.pdbx_strand_id
1 'polypeptide(L)'
;MERRALPPLPRSAEDAPRLGGQLFKRSPHDPIAPDVAELLATIEDRIDTPQTGEVSWGAHSRTIPAAKERLRAGPATYAAAPSDRAQDVGRRLLELQQAKRFNDAEITELAGLSGHVIELAKRIDLEIGSEGEARIEYRFDTLNLGDKPPTPDIDRRIGIQRIHDTANLAKFAFQISPPLQPGEWARVGYICEGGRFEVNHYWRESMPRYCRQYEINIRQRDIDLGGCTATEEHPDGSENSATDSLVWDIEGNDAVMSLTRDYLRPNQAVTLRWEVIREPA
;
A
#
# COMPACT_ATOMS: atom_id res chain seq x y z
N MET A 1 -72.35 36.30 -24.13
CA MET A 1 -72.55 35.20 -23.17
C MET A 1 -72.39 33.91 -23.95
N GLU A 2 -71.16 33.46 -24.16
CA GLU A 2 -70.87 32.22 -24.89
C GLU A 2 -69.83 31.42 -24.10
N ARG A 3 -70.28 30.25 -23.64
CA ARG A 3 -69.49 29.26 -22.92
C ARG A 3 -68.65 28.49 -23.95
N ARG A 4 -67.32 28.65 -23.91
CA ARG A 4 -66.39 27.80 -24.65
C ARG A 4 -66.38 26.41 -24.01
N ALA A 5 -66.73 25.40 -24.82
CA ALA A 5 -66.71 23.99 -24.45
C ALA A 5 -65.27 23.49 -24.24
N LEU A 6 -65.07 22.69 -23.19
CA LEU A 6 -63.85 21.94 -22.92
C LEU A 6 -63.70 20.76 -23.90
N PRO A 7 -62.49 20.43 -24.36
CA PRO A 7 -62.23 19.24 -25.16
C PRO A 7 -62.29 17.96 -24.30
N PRO A 8 -62.56 16.78 -24.91
CA PRO A 8 -62.81 15.54 -24.19
C PRO A 8 -61.53 14.93 -23.60
N LEU A 9 -61.67 14.24 -22.47
CA LEU A 9 -60.64 13.42 -21.85
C LEU A 9 -60.29 12.20 -22.75
N PRO A 10 -59.00 11.83 -22.88
CA PRO A 10 -58.61 10.68 -23.67
C PRO A 10 -59.01 9.36 -22.98
N ARG A 11 -59.50 8.43 -23.81
CA ARG A 11 -59.87 7.06 -23.44
C ARG A 11 -58.63 6.22 -23.15
N SER A 12 -58.81 5.25 -22.26
CA SER A 12 -57.85 4.30 -21.74
C SER A 12 -57.04 3.55 -22.80
N ALA A 13 -55.76 3.35 -22.45
CA ALA A 13 -54.95 2.14 -22.56
C ALA A 13 -55.25 1.18 -23.72
N GLU A 14 -54.43 1.25 -24.76
CA GLU A 14 -53.72 0.15 -25.42
C GLU A 14 -52.83 0.78 -26.52
N ASP A 15 -51.66 0.20 -26.79
CA ASP A 15 -50.60 0.67 -27.71
C ASP A 15 -49.54 1.63 -27.14
N ALA A 16 -48.69 1.09 -26.26
CA ALA A 16 -47.29 1.52 -26.15
C ALA A 16 -46.39 0.56 -26.95
N PRO A 17 -45.40 1.06 -27.72
CA PRO A 17 -44.45 0.19 -28.40
C PRO A 17 -43.62 -0.55 -27.35
N ARG A 18 -43.62 -1.89 -27.44
CA ARG A 18 -42.71 -2.76 -26.70
C ARG A 18 -41.28 -2.42 -27.14
N LEU A 19 -40.61 -1.53 -26.40
CA LEU A 19 -39.16 -1.46 -26.37
C LEU A 19 -38.69 -2.83 -25.84
N GLY A 20 -38.27 -3.68 -26.77
CA GLY A 20 -37.60 -4.92 -26.47
C GLY A 20 -36.36 -4.61 -25.66
N GLY A 21 -36.47 -4.74 -24.33
CA GLY A 21 -35.32 -4.88 -23.47
C GLY A 21 -34.59 -6.14 -23.89
N GLN A 22 -33.56 -5.99 -24.72
CA GLN A 22 -32.50 -6.98 -24.79
C GLN A 22 -31.86 -7.01 -23.40
N LEU A 23 -32.37 -7.90 -22.54
CA LEU A 23 -31.53 -8.53 -21.55
C LEU A 23 -30.35 -9.10 -22.34
N PHE A 24 -29.19 -8.45 -22.26
CA PHE A 24 -27.92 -9.07 -22.60
C PHE A 24 -27.76 -10.29 -21.68
N LYS A 25 -28.31 -11.43 -22.09
CA LYS A 25 -27.83 -12.73 -21.62
C LYS A 25 -26.42 -12.86 -22.18
N ARG A 26 -25.42 -12.48 -21.38
CA ARG A 26 -24.02 -12.81 -21.67
C ARG A 26 -23.94 -14.32 -21.87
N SER A 27 -23.41 -14.71 -23.02
CA SER A 27 -23.18 -16.11 -23.33
C SER A 27 -22.01 -16.60 -22.48
N PRO A 28 -22.04 -17.81 -21.89
CA PRO A 28 -20.89 -18.37 -21.15
C PRO A 28 -19.63 -18.61 -22.01
N HIS A 29 -19.67 -18.20 -23.29
CA HIS A 29 -18.61 -18.36 -24.28
C HIS A 29 -18.02 -17.03 -24.77
N ASP A 30 -18.31 -15.90 -24.14
CA ASP A 30 -17.61 -14.67 -24.47
C ASP A 30 -16.11 -14.83 -24.12
N PRO A 31 -15.18 -14.61 -25.07
CA PRO A 31 -13.75 -14.72 -24.81
C PRO A 31 -13.32 -13.69 -23.76
N ILE A 32 -12.34 -14.07 -22.92
CA ILE A 32 -11.73 -13.15 -21.96
C ILE A 32 -11.26 -11.91 -22.74
N ALA A 33 -11.72 -10.72 -22.35
CA ALA A 33 -11.20 -9.52 -23.00
C ALA A 33 -9.72 -9.37 -22.64
N PRO A 34 -8.91 -8.90 -23.60
CA PRO A 34 -7.46 -8.99 -23.52
C PRO A 34 -6.86 -8.35 -22.26
N ASP A 35 -7.55 -7.39 -21.63
CA ASP A 35 -7.10 -6.70 -20.42
C ASP A 35 -7.11 -7.58 -19.15
N VAL A 36 -8.14 -8.42 -18.96
CA VAL A 36 -8.18 -9.41 -17.85
C VAL A 36 -7.15 -10.49 -18.07
N ALA A 37 -7.07 -10.98 -19.31
CA ALA A 37 -6.13 -12.03 -19.66
C ALA A 37 -4.70 -11.54 -19.43
N GLU A 38 -4.39 -10.30 -19.80
CA GLU A 38 -3.08 -9.68 -19.57
C GLU A 38 -2.77 -9.51 -18.07
N LEU A 39 -3.72 -9.04 -17.25
CA LEU A 39 -3.52 -8.91 -15.81
C LEU A 39 -3.29 -10.27 -15.14
N LEU A 40 -4.15 -11.26 -15.42
CA LEU A 40 -4.03 -12.59 -14.83
C LEU A 40 -2.79 -13.32 -15.34
N ALA A 41 -2.44 -13.18 -16.62
CA ALA A 41 -1.19 -13.70 -17.16
C ALA A 41 0.03 -13.03 -16.53
N THR A 42 -0.04 -11.72 -16.23
CA THR A 42 1.03 -11.01 -15.51
C THR A 42 1.18 -11.55 -14.10
N ILE A 43 0.08 -11.75 -13.38
CA ILE A 43 0.09 -12.31 -12.02
C ILE A 43 0.67 -13.73 -12.06
N GLU A 44 0.22 -14.57 -12.97
CA GLU A 44 0.67 -15.96 -13.13
C GLU A 44 2.16 -16.05 -13.50
N ASP A 45 2.61 -15.30 -14.51
CA ASP A 45 4.02 -15.20 -14.91
C ASP A 45 4.93 -14.79 -13.73
N ARG A 46 4.50 -13.77 -12.97
CA ARG A 46 5.26 -13.23 -11.82
C ARG A 46 5.22 -14.14 -10.60
N ILE A 47 4.16 -14.90 -10.44
CA ILE A 47 4.03 -15.94 -9.43
C ILE A 47 5.06 -17.05 -9.67
N ASP A 48 5.15 -17.53 -10.91
CA ASP A 48 6.02 -18.64 -11.28
C ASP A 48 7.48 -18.21 -11.43
N THR A 49 7.67 -16.96 -11.88
CA THR A 49 8.97 -16.34 -12.11
C THR A 49 9.02 -14.96 -11.44
N PRO A 50 9.11 -14.91 -10.09
CA PRO A 50 9.20 -13.63 -9.37
C PRO A 50 10.38 -12.83 -9.89
N GLN A 51 10.11 -11.58 -10.28
CA GLN A 51 11.20 -10.71 -10.73
C GLN A 51 12.17 -10.47 -9.58
N THR A 52 13.43 -10.77 -9.86
CA THR A 52 14.55 -10.44 -8.97
C THR A 52 15.29 -9.25 -9.57
N GLY A 53 15.62 -8.26 -8.75
CA GLY A 53 16.28 -7.03 -9.21
C GLY A 53 15.32 -5.87 -9.47
N GLU A 54 15.58 -5.11 -10.54
CA GLU A 54 14.89 -3.84 -10.79
C GLU A 54 13.46 -4.03 -11.31
N VAL A 55 12.48 -4.00 -10.41
CA VAL A 55 11.06 -3.88 -10.80
C VAL A 55 10.70 -2.41 -10.93
N SER A 56 10.11 -2.04 -12.06
CA SER A 56 9.60 -0.68 -12.34
C SER A 56 8.34 -0.37 -11.52
N TRP A 57 8.55 -0.13 -10.23
CA TRP A 57 7.54 0.27 -9.25
C TRP A 57 7.36 1.80 -9.28
N GLY A 58 6.11 2.29 -9.35
CA GLY A 58 5.78 3.73 -9.42
C GLY A 58 5.93 4.38 -10.80
N ALA A 59 6.09 3.59 -11.88
CA ALA A 59 6.39 4.09 -13.23
C ALA A 59 5.25 3.87 -14.25
N HIS A 60 4.19 3.14 -13.91
CA HIS A 60 3.22 2.65 -14.89
C HIS A 60 1.82 3.18 -14.65
N SER A 61 1.29 3.98 -15.57
CA SER A 61 -0.12 4.38 -15.61
C SER A 61 -0.87 3.57 -16.66
N ARG A 62 -1.42 2.42 -16.28
CA ARG A 62 -2.36 1.67 -17.13
C ARG A 62 -3.69 1.53 -16.40
N THR A 63 -4.79 1.73 -17.14
CA THR A 63 -6.15 1.57 -16.62
C THR A 63 -6.71 0.21 -17.05
N ILE A 64 -7.51 -0.43 -16.19
CA ILE A 64 -8.07 -1.78 -16.43
C ILE A 64 -9.57 -1.89 -16.06
N PRO A 65 -10.46 -1.03 -16.60
CA PRO A 65 -11.85 -0.95 -16.12
C PRO A 65 -12.67 -2.21 -16.42
N ALA A 66 -12.48 -2.83 -17.60
CA ALA A 66 -13.27 -4.00 -18.01
C ALA A 66 -12.82 -5.27 -17.28
N ALA A 67 -11.59 -5.30 -16.75
CA ALA A 67 -11.13 -6.41 -15.94
C ALA A 67 -11.81 -6.53 -14.58
N LYS A 68 -12.16 -5.39 -13.98
CA LYS A 68 -12.82 -5.33 -12.68
C LYS A 68 -14.22 -5.93 -12.69
N GLU A 69 -15.01 -5.66 -13.72
CA GLU A 69 -16.40 -6.13 -13.77
C GLU A 69 -16.49 -7.65 -13.86
N ARG A 70 -15.50 -8.32 -14.47
CA ARG A 70 -15.54 -9.76 -14.71
C ARG A 70 -14.96 -10.58 -13.57
N LEU A 71 -13.87 -10.12 -12.93
CA LEU A 71 -13.38 -10.74 -11.70
C LEU A 71 -14.42 -10.68 -10.56
N ARG A 72 -15.31 -9.70 -10.58
CA ARG A 72 -16.49 -9.64 -9.68
C ARG A 72 -17.59 -10.65 -10.03
N ALA A 73 -17.62 -11.18 -11.26
CA ALA A 73 -18.70 -12.04 -11.76
C ALA A 73 -18.48 -13.55 -11.49
N GLY A 74 -17.35 -13.94 -10.88
CA GLY A 74 -17.06 -15.32 -10.49
C GLY A 74 -16.26 -16.12 -11.53
N PRO A 75 -15.83 -17.37 -11.18
CA PRO A 75 -14.93 -18.16 -12.01
C PRO A 75 -15.60 -18.54 -13.33
N ALA A 76 -14.90 -18.30 -14.43
CA ALA A 76 -15.38 -18.61 -15.76
C ALA A 76 -14.63 -19.84 -16.31
N THR A 77 -15.38 -20.80 -16.83
CA THR A 77 -14.88 -22.09 -17.33
C THR A 77 -14.25 -21.93 -18.71
N TYR A 78 -12.91 -21.97 -18.82
CA TYR A 78 -12.19 -21.78 -20.11
C TYR A 78 -11.02 -22.75 -20.32
N ALA A 79 -10.62 -22.92 -21.60
CA ALA A 79 -9.67 -23.93 -22.10
C ALA A 79 -8.17 -23.62 -21.91
N ALA A 80 -7.84 -22.40 -21.48
CA ALA A 80 -6.54 -22.00 -20.93
C ALA A 80 -6.82 -21.05 -19.77
N ALA A 81 -7.56 -21.56 -18.78
CA ALA A 81 -7.92 -20.78 -17.61
C ALA A 81 -6.64 -20.44 -16.82
N PRO A 82 -6.41 -19.17 -16.45
CA PRO A 82 -5.37 -18.84 -15.48
C PRO A 82 -5.62 -19.66 -14.23
N SER A 83 -4.55 -20.11 -13.58
CA SER A 83 -4.64 -20.94 -12.39
C SER A 83 -5.60 -20.33 -11.35
N ASP A 84 -6.30 -21.19 -10.60
CA ASP A 84 -7.20 -20.77 -9.51
C ASP A 84 -6.51 -19.77 -8.57
N ARG A 85 -5.19 -19.92 -8.40
CA ARG A 85 -4.32 -19.02 -7.65
C ARG A 85 -4.24 -17.61 -8.23
N ALA A 86 -3.95 -17.46 -9.52
CA ALA A 86 -3.88 -16.13 -10.15
C ALA A 86 -5.24 -15.43 -10.11
N GLN A 87 -6.33 -16.19 -10.26
CA GLN A 87 -7.69 -15.69 -10.11
C GLN A 87 -7.99 -15.23 -8.67
N ASP A 88 -7.57 -16.00 -7.66
CA ASP A 88 -7.77 -15.66 -6.26
C ASP A 88 -6.98 -14.41 -5.84
N VAL A 89 -5.71 -14.29 -6.26
CA VAL A 89 -4.90 -13.09 -6.03
C VAL A 89 -5.51 -11.88 -6.75
N GLY A 90 -5.91 -12.04 -8.02
CA GLY A 90 -6.57 -10.99 -8.79
C GLY A 90 -7.86 -10.50 -8.13
N ARG A 91 -8.72 -11.42 -7.64
CA ARG A 91 -9.94 -11.07 -6.89
C ARG A 91 -9.63 -10.29 -5.62
N ARG A 92 -8.67 -10.75 -4.83
CA ARG A 92 -8.26 -10.08 -3.57
C ARG A 92 -7.63 -8.71 -3.81
N LEU A 93 -6.88 -8.52 -4.89
CA LEU A 93 -6.38 -7.20 -5.28
C LEU A 93 -7.52 -6.23 -5.60
N LEU A 94 -8.61 -6.69 -6.25
CA LEU A 94 -9.78 -5.85 -6.50
C LEU A 94 -10.63 -5.55 -5.26
N GLU A 95 -10.66 -6.46 -4.29
CA GLU A 95 -11.25 -6.22 -2.97
C GLU A 95 -10.43 -5.17 -2.22
N LEU A 96 -9.10 -5.33 -2.21
CA LEU A 96 -8.16 -4.37 -1.63
C LEU A 96 -8.27 -3.00 -2.29
N GLN A 97 -8.44 -2.94 -3.61
CA GLN A 97 -8.67 -1.72 -4.36
C GLN A 97 -9.83 -0.91 -3.77
N GLN A 98 -10.95 -1.58 -3.48
CA GLN A 98 -12.14 -0.94 -2.93
C GLN A 98 -11.90 -0.52 -1.48
N ALA A 99 -11.30 -1.39 -0.68
CA ALA A 99 -11.07 -1.15 0.74
C ALA A 99 -10.08 0.00 1.00
N LYS A 100 -9.02 0.10 0.19
CA LYS A 100 -7.94 1.09 0.32
C LYS A 100 -8.03 2.25 -0.68
N ARG A 101 -9.04 2.24 -1.56
CA ARG A 101 -9.29 3.24 -2.62
C ARG A 101 -8.12 3.39 -3.61
N PHE A 102 -7.45 2.29 -3.93
CA PHE A 102 -6.40 2.31 -4.94
C PHE A 102 -6.96 2.55 -6.35
N ASN A 103 -6.19 3.23 -7.19
CA ASN A 103 -6.52 3.41 -8.60
C ASN A 103 -6.08 2.20 -9.44
N ASP A 104 -6.37 2.22 -10.75
CA ASP A 104 -6.10 1.09 -11.65
C ASP A 104 -4.61 0.87 -11.91
N ALA A 105 -3.86 1.97 -11.96
CA ALA A 105 -2.43 1.93 -12.15
C ALA A 105 -1.78 1.23 -10.94
N GLU A 106 -2.17 1.60 -9.72
CA GLU A 106 -1.68 0.98 -8.50
C GLU A 106 -1.98 -0.53 -8.44
N ILE A 107 -3.17 -0.96 -8.89
CA ILE A 107 -3.48 -2.41 -8.97
C ILE A 107 -2.61 -3.12 -10.00
N THR A 108 -2.35 -2.48 -11.14
CA THR A 108 -1.46 -3.04 -12.18
C THR A 108 -0.04 -3.18 -11.66
N GLU A 109 0.46 -2.16 -10.95
CA GLU A 109 1.78 -2.21 -10.34
C GLU A 109 1.86 -3.29 -9.25
N LEU A 110 0.84 -3.40 -8.40
CA LEU A 110 0.75 -4.43 -7.36
C LEU A 110 0.73 -5.83 -7.97
N ALA A 111 0.00 -6.03 -9.06
CA ALA A 111 0.02 -7.30 -9.80
C ALA A 111 1.42 -7.63 -10.35
N GLY A 112 2.18 -6.62 -10.79
CA GLY A 112 3.57 -6.78 -11.19
C GLY A 112 4.51 -7.24 -10.08
N LEU A 113 4.13 -7.03 -8.81
CA LEU A 113 4.84 -7.51 -7.61
C LEU A 113 4.35 -8.89 -7.12
N SER A 114 3.58 -9.62 -7.92
CA SER A 114 3.20 -10.99 -7.57
C SER A 114 4.45 -11.86 -7.39
N GLY A 115 4.40 -12.78 -6.42
CA GLY A 115 5.57 -13.51 -5.93
C GLY A 115 6.24 -12.87 -4.69
N HIS A 116 5.90 -11.63 -4.33
CA HIS A 116 6.52 -10.93 -3.19
C HIS A 116 5.57 -10.69 -2.01
N VAL A 117 6.14 -10.54 -0.81
CA VAL A 117 5.47 -9.87 0.31
C VAL A 117 5.87 -8.41 0.26
N ILE A 118 4.90 -7.50 0.36
CA ILE A 118 5.12 -6.06 0.22
C ILE A 118 4.53 -5.30 1.41
N GLU A 119 5.06 -4.11 1.67
CA GLU A 119 4.48 -3.15 2.61
C GLU A 119 3.61 -2.15 1.83
N LEU A 120 2.29 -2.19 2.02
CA LEU A 120 1.35 -1.19 1.46
C LEU A 120 1.50 0.17 2.13
N ALA A 121 1.84 0.18 3.41
CA ALA A 121 2.16 1.38 4.17
C ALA A 121 3.09 1.02 5.32
N LYS A 122 4.08 1.88 5.57
CA LYS A 122 4.93 1.82 6.74
C LYS A 122 4.96 3.21 7.38
N ARG A 123 4.46 3.30 8.60
CA ARG A 123 4.42 4.54 9.36
C ARG A 123 5.25 4.41 10.63
N ILE A 124 6.05 5.43 10.89
CA ILE A 124 6.83 5.57 12.10
C ILE A 124 6.42 6.89 12.76
N ASP A 125 5.95 6.84 13.99
CA ASP A 125 5.72 8.03 14.80
C ASP A 125 6.77 7.99 15.94
N LEU A 126 7.67 8.98 15.96
CA LEU A 126 8.75 9.11 16.93
C LEU A 126 8.51 10.35 17.80
N GLU A 127 8.31 10.12 19.08
CA GLU A 127 8.26 11.16 20.10
C GLU A 127 9.59 11.19 20.86
N ILE A 128 10.17 12.37 20.98
CA ILE A 128 11.40 12.64 21.73
C ILE A 128 11.07 13.70 22.78
N GLY A 129 11.28 13.36 24.06
CA GLY A 129 11.09 14.31 25.14
C GLY A 129 12.26 15.30 25.28
N SER A 130 12.14 16.23 26.23
CA SER A 130 13.09 17.34 26.42
C SER A 130 14.48 16.84 26.83
N GLU A 131 14.57 15.68 27.49
CA GLU A 131 15.82 15.04 27.89
C GLU A 131 16.28 13.97 26.88
N GLY A 132 15.65 13.93 25.70
CA GLY A 132 15.96 13.04 24.59
C GLY A 132 15.32 11.65 24.67
N GLU A 133 14.52 11.35 25.70
CA GLU A 133 13.86 10.05 25.84
C GLU A 133 12.94 9.78 24.66
N ALA A 134 13.05 8.59 24.08
CA ALA A 134 12.40 8.25 22.82
C ALA A 134 11.31 7.20 23.01
N ARG A 135 10.16 7.46 22.38
CA ARG A 135 9.07 6.51 22.16
C ARG A 135 8.80 6.42 20.67
N ILE A 136 8.91 5.21 20.13
CA ILE A 136 8.75 4.95 18.70
C ILE A 136 7.56 4.02 18.50
N GLU A 137 6.53 4.45 17.78
CA GLU A 137 5.47 3.60 17.28
C GLU A 137 5.75 3.21 15.84
N TYR A 138 5.78 1.91 15.56
CA TYR A 138 5.80 1.38 14.21
C TYR A 138 4.41 0.86 13.83
N ARG A 139 4.02 1.09 12.58
CA ARG A 139 2.83 0.51 11.97
C ARG A 139 3.10 0.09 10.53
N PHE A 140 2.68 -1.12 10.19
CA PHE A 140 2.87 -1.74 8.87
C PHE A 140 1.54 -2.25 8.36
N ASP A 141 1.20 -1.95 7.11
CA ASP A 141 0.17 -2.66 6.36
C ASP A 141 0.89 -3.62 5.40
N THR A 142 0.97 -4.90 5.74
CA THR A 142 1.71 -5.90 4.95
C THR A 142 0.73 -6.71 4.08
N LEU A 143 1.05 -6.91 2.80
CA LEU A 143 0.28 -7.71 1.84
C LEU A 143 1.14 -8.88 1.32
N ASN A 144 0.59 -10.10 1.34
CA ASN A 144 1.25 -11.25 0.73
C ASN A 144 0.78 -11.43 -0.72
N LEU A 145 1.67 -11.31 -1.71
CA LEU A 145 1.40 -11.65 -3.11
C LEU A 145 2.14 -12.91 -3.58
N GLY A 146 2.76 -13.67 -2.68
CA GLY A 146 3.45 -14.95 -2.94
C GLY A 146 2.52 -16.17 -3.06
N ASP A 147 3.10 -17.37 -3.23
CA ASP A 147 2.34 -18.65 -3.34
C ASP A 147 1.96 -19.28 -2.02
N LYS A 148 2.87 -19.15 -1.06
CA LYS A 148 2.91 -20.04 0.08
C LYS A 148 2.59 -19.23 1.32
N PRO A 149 1.65 -19.67 2.16
CA PRO A 149 1.70 -19.26 3.56
C PRO A 149 3.00 -19.83 4.14
N PRO A 150 3.90 -19.02 4.73
CA PRO A 150 5.10 -19.56 5.37
C PRO A 150 4.71 -20.37 6.62
N THR A 151 4.48 -21.67 6.44
CA THR A 151 4.12 -22.72 7.44
C THR A 151 2.69 -22.65 8.02
N PRO A 152 1.96 -23.78 8.11
CA PRO A 152 0.66 -23.82 8.77
C PRO A 152 0.84 -23.80 10.30
N ASP A 153 0.30 -22.78 10.96
CA ASP A 153 0.12 -22.73 12.41
C ASP A 153 -1.31 -22.22 12.69
N ILE A 154 -1.89 -22.67 13.80
CA ILE A 154 -3.34 -22.75 14.04
C ILE A 154 -3.86 -21.66 14.99
N ASP A 155 -2.97 -20.88 15.61
CA ASP A 155 -3.34 -19.78 16.50
C ASP A 155 -2.92 -18.40 15.95
N ARG A 156 -3.85 -17.44 15.97
CA ARG A 156 -3.55 -16.04 15.63
C ARG A 156 -2.61 -15.43 16.67
N ARG A 157 -1.34 -15.22 16.32
CA ARG A 157 -0.29 -14.67 17.20
C ARG A 157 0.63 -13.72 16.44
N ILE A 158 1.08 -12.68 17.12
CA ILE A 158 2.17 -11.81 16.65
C ILE A 158 3.33 -11.99 17.63
N GLY A 159 4.43 -12.56 17.15
CA GLY A 159 5.69 -12.61 17.88
C GLY A 159 6.55 -11.44 17.46
N ILE A 160 7.13 -10.70 18.41
CA ILE A 160 8.13 -9.66 18.14
C ILE A 160 9.37 -10.02 18.95
N GLN A 161 10.49 -10.22 18.26
CA GLN A 161 11.75 -10.61 18.86
C GLN A 161 12.82 -9.57 18.53
N ARG A 162 13.51 -9.08 19.55
CA ARG A 162 14.76 -8.31 19.34
C ARG A 162 15.84 -9.28 18.87
N ILE A 163 16.34 -9.07 17.65
CA ILE A 163 17.34 -9.94 17.00
C ILE A 163 18.75 -9.35 16.99
N HIS A 164 18.86 -8.02 17.13
CA HIS A 164 20.13 -7.34 17.36
C HIS A 164 19.93 -6.23 18.38
N ASP A 165 20.91 -6.05 19.25
CA ASP A 165 20.93 -5.00 20.26
C ASP A 165 22.39 -4.56 20.48
N THR A 166 22.69 -3.35 20.05
CA THR A 166 24.00 -2.72 20.16
C THR A 166 23.82 -1.29 20.63
N ALA A 167 24.90 -0.62 21.01
CA ALA A 167 24.85 0.74 21.53
C ALA A 167 24.16 1.76 20.60
N ASN A 168 24.14 1.50 19.29
CA ASN A 168 23.60 2.41 18.28
C ASN A 168 22.61 1.76 17.30
N LEU A 169 22.20 0.51 17.51
CA LEU A 169 21.29 -0.21 16.62
C LEU A 169 20.54 -1.30 17.37
N ALA A 170 19.21 -1.23 17.32
CA ALA A 170 18.32 -2.33 17.68
C ALA A 170 17.59 -2.82 16.41
N LYS A 171 17.47 -4.14 16.24
CA LYS A 171 16.65 -4.75 15.19
C LYS A 171 15.62 -5.68 15.79
N PHE A 172 14.42 -5.63 15.25
CA PHE A 172 13.31 -6.47 15.66
C PHE A 172 12.85 -7.30 14.46
N ALA A 173 12.62 -8.59 14.67
CA ALA A 173 11.88 -9.44 13.77
C ALA A 173 10.46 -9.58 14.30
N PHE A 174 9.47 -9.52 13.42
CA PHE A 174 8.11 -9.91 13.77
C PHE A 174 7.67 -11.11 12.93
N GLN A 175 6.86 -11.97 13.55
CA GLN A 175 6.24 -13.11 12.92
C GLN A 175 4.73 -13.03 13.13
N ILE A 176 3.98 -13.20 12.04
CA ILE A 176 2.52 -13.30 12.06
C ILE A 176 2.17 -14.78 11.89
N SER A 177 1.35 -15.31 12.81
CA SER A 177 0.72 -16.63 12.73
C SER A 177 -0.81 -16.46 12.77
N PRO A 178 -1.61 -17.23 12.00
CA PRO A 178 -1.15 -17.96 10.83
C PRO A 178 -0.56 -16.97 9.82
N PRO A 179 0.31 -17.43 8.91
CA PRO A 179 0.80 -16.56 7.88
C PRO A 179 -0.30 -16.02 6.99
N LEU A 180 -0.08 -14.82 6.47
CA LEU A 180 -0.95 -14.22 5.47
C LEU A 180 -1.06 -15.16 4.27
N GLN A 181 -2.29 -15.50 3.90
CA GLN A 181 -2.56 -16.24 2.67
C GLN A 181 -2.26 -15.36 1.45
N PRO A 182 -2.06 -15.93 0.25
CA PRO A 182 -1.96 -15.15 -0.98
C PRO A 182 -3.11 -14.14 -1.14
N GLY A 183 -2.78 -12.89 -1.44
CA GLY A 183 -3.67 -11.73 -1.48
C GLY A 183 -4.22 -11.26 -0.13
N GLU A 184 -3.89 -11.90 0.99
CA GLU A 184 -4.27 -11.42 2.33
C GLU A 184 -3.34 -10.29 2.78
N TRP A 185 -3.90 -9.32 3.48
CA TRP A 185 -3.13 -8.27 4.14
C TRP A 185 -3.46 -8.20 5.64
N ALA A 186 -2.53 -7.70 6.42
CA ALA A 186 -2.74 -7.40 7.83
C ALA A 186 -2.05 -6.10 8.23
N ARG A 187 -2.57 -5.49 9.29
CA ARG A 187 -1.91 -4.39 9.99
C ARG A 187 -1.19 -4.93 11.21
N VAL A 188 0.10 -4.62 11.34
CA VAL A 188 0.91 -4.90 12.52
C VAL A 188 1.41 -3.58 13.09
N GLY A 189 1.42 -3.46 14.41
CA GLY A 189 2.04 -2.30 15.06
C GLY A 189 2.65 -2.69 16.39
N TYR A 190 3.70 -1.97 16.77
CA TYR A 190 4.37 -2.14 18.05
C TYR A 190 5.02 -0.84 18.47
N ILE A 191 5.31 -0.75 19.77
CA ILE A 191 5.95 0.40 20.38
C ILE A 191 7.30 -0.03 20.95
N CYS A 192 8.32 0.79 20.72
CA CYS A 192 9.63 0.68 21.35
C CYS A 192 9.86 1.89 22.27
N GLU A 193 10.25 1.61 23.51
CA GLU A 193 10.59 2.62 24.53
C GLU A 193 11.96 2.30 25.14
N GLY A 194 12.53 3.29 25.83
CA GLY A 194 13.81 3.18 26.53
C GLY A 194 15.03 3.59 25.72
N GLY A 195 14.84 4.00 24.46
CA GLY A 195 15.88 4.67 23.68
C GLY A 195 16.03 6.14 24.09
N ARG A 196 17.17 6.75 23.74
CA ARG A 196 17.44 8.17 23.99
C ARG A 196 18.27 8.81 22.87
N PHE A 197 17.94 10.04 22.49
CA PHE A 197 18.70 10.88 21.56
C PHE A 197 19.59 11.86 22.34
N GLU A 198 20.89 11.59 22.40
CA GLU A 198 21.84 12.42 23.19
C GLU A 198 22.69 13.33 22.31
N VAL A 199 23.23 12.78 21.22
CA VAL A 199 24.27 13.40 20.39
C VAL A 199 23.80 13.51 18.95
N ASN A 200 23.52 12.37 18.31
CA ASN A 200 23.17 12.32 16.90
C ASN A 200 21.65 12.35 16.71
N HIS A 201 21.17 13.29 15.91
CA HIS A 201 19.75 13.52 15.63
C HIS A 201 19.47 13.10 14.18
N TYR A 202 19.37 11.78 13.99
CA TYR A 202 19.00 11.21 12.71
C TYR A 202 18.22 9.92 12.89
N TRP A 203 17.45 9.58 11.87
CA TRP A 203 16.77 8.31 11.72
C TRP A 203 17.12 7.73 10.37
N ARG A 204 17.44 6.44 10.31
CA ARG A 204 17.66 5.72 9.05
C ARG A 204 16.78 4.48 9.01
N GLU A 205 15.93 4.39 8.01
CA GLU A 205 15.04 3.25 7.79
C GLU A 205 15.42 2.54 6.48
N SER A 206 15.76 1.25 6.59
CA SER A 206 15.98 0.39 5.43
C SER A 206 14.72 -0.36 5.06
N MET A 207 14.47 -0.52 3.76
CA MET A 207 13.30 -1.20 3.22
C MET A 207 13.68 -2.65 2.89
N PRO A 208 13.29 -3.65 3.71
CA PRO A 208 13.60 -5.05 3.41
C PRO A 208 12.73 -5.62 2.27
N ARG A 209 11.67 -4.92 1.88
CA ARG A 209 10.66 -5.30 0.89
C ARG A 209 10.25 -4.06 0.11
N TYR A 210 9.53 -4.26 -0.99
CA TYR A 210 8.83 -3.15 -1.66
C TYR A 210 7.89 -2.47 -0.67
N CYS A 211 7.96 -1.13 -0.60
CA CYS A 211 7.12 -0.32 0.24
C CYS A 211 6.40 0.71 -0.65
N ARG A 212 5.06 0.64 -0.70
CA ARG A 212 4.26 1.59 -1.49
C ARG A 212 4.35 2.99 -0.91
N GLN A 213 4.24 3.12 0.41
CA GLN A 213 4.22 4.41 1.10
C GLN A 213 4.94 4.27 2.44
N TYR A 214 5.97 5.07 2.62
CA TYR A 214 6.70 5.24 3.86
C TYR A 214 6.41 6.63 4.43
N GLU A 215 6.06 6.69 5.70
CA GLU A 215 5.84 7.93 6.44
C GLU A 215 6.64 7.86 7.75
N ILE A 216 7.39 8.91 8.04
CA ILE A 216 7.94 9.13 9.38
C ILE A 216 7.56 10.51 9.88
N ASN A 217 6.99 10.53 11.09
CA ASN A 217 6.70 11.74 11.82
C ASN A 217 7.57 11.77 13.08
N ILE A 218 8.21 12.91 13.32
CA ILE A 218 9.04 13.13 14.50
C ILE A 218 8.50 14.36 15.22
N ARG A 219 8.30 14.25 16.54
CA ARG A 219 8.09 15.39 17.44
C ARG A 219 9.18 15.37 18.51
N GLN A 220 9.96 16.43 18.60
CA GLN A 220 10.95 16.62 19.66
C GLN A 220 10.59 17.83 20.50
N ARG A 221 10.46 17.62 21.81
CA ARG A 221 10.04 18.66 22.75
C ARG A 221 11.18 19.58 23.16
N ASP A 222 10.81 20.83 23.39
CA ASP A 222 11.67 21.87 23.96
C ASP A 222 13.02 22.02 23.23
N ILE A 223 12.98 22.14 21.90
CA ILE A 223 14.15 22.38 21.08
C ILE A 223 13.94 23.46 20.03
N ASP A 224 15.03 24.14 19.71
CA ASP A 224 15.15 24.95 18.50
C ASP A 224 15.77 24.10 17.37
N LEU A 225 15.18 24.17 16.18
CA LEU A 225 15.65 23.45 15.00
C LEU A 225 16.50 24.35 14.11
N GLY A 226 17.74 23.96 13.85
CA GLY A 226 18.66 24.67 12.95
C GLY A 226 18.54 24.25 11.48
N GLY A 227 18.05 23.03 11.24
CA GLY A 227 17.85 22.51 9.90
C GLY A 227 17.35 21.07 9.91
N CYS A 228 16.78 20.65 8.79
CA CYS A 228 16.33 19.29 8.58
C CYS A 228 16.55 18.88 7.12
N THR A 229 17.09 17.69 6.91
CA THR A 229 17.43 17.17 5.59
C THR A 229 17.04 15.70 5.48
N ALA A 230 16.69 15.27 4.28
CA ALA A 230 16.40 13.88 3.99
C ALA A 230 17.15 13.40 2.75
N THR A 231 17.65 12.17 2.79
CA THR A 231 18.30 11.47 1.67
C THR A 231 17.67 10.10 1.45
N GLU A 232 17.61 9.68 0.19
CA GLU A 232 17.20 8.36 -0.24
C GLU A 232 18.38 7.67 -0.93
N GLU A 233 18.81 6.54 -0.38
CA GLU A 233 19.87 5.70 -0.91
C GLU A 233 19.28 4.53 -1.70
N HIS A 234 19.74 4.35 -2.93
CA HIS A 234 19.35 3.31 -3.86
C HIS A 234 20.16 2.03 -3.64
N PRO A 235 19.70 0.86 -4.12
CA PRO A 235 20.41 -0.40 -3.93
C PRO A 235 21.79 -0.45 -4.60
N ASP A 236 22.04 0.43 -5.57
CA ASP A 236 23.33 0.60 -6.25
C ASP A 236 24.29 1.54 -5.48
N GLY A 237 23.86 2.08 -4.35
CA GLY A 237 24.60 3.02 -3.52
C GLY A 237 24.51 4.47 -3.99
N SER A 238 23.76 4.78 -5.06
CA SER A 238 23.49 6.16 -5.45
C SER A 238 22.54 6.82 -4.45
N GLU A 239 22.71 8.12 -4.24
CA GLU A 239 21.89 8.90 -3.31
C GLU A 239 21.19 10.04 -4.02
N ASN A 240 19.91 10.24 -3.69
CA ASN A 240 19.15 11.42 -4.09
C ASN A 240 18.68 12.17 -2.84
N SER A 241 18.55 13.50 -2.96
CA SER A 241 17.86 14.28 -1.93
C SER A 241 16.38 13.92 -1.91
N ALA A 242 15.85 13.74 -0.70
CA ALA A 242 14.42 13.55 -0.41
C ALA A 242 13.85 14.73 0.40
N THR A 243 14.62 15.82 0.48
CA THR A 243 14.27 17.01 1.29
C THR A 243 13.08 17.78 0.72
N ASP A 244 12.76 17.59 -0.56
CA ASP A 244 11.57 18.15 -1.21
C ASP A 244 10.25 17.61 -0.64
N SER A 245 10.29 16.39 -0.08
CA SER A 245 9.15 15.68 0.51
C SER A 245 9.12 15.78 2.04
N LEU A 246 10.06 16.53 2.61
CA LEU A 246 10.20 16.78 4.03
C LEU A 246 9.54 18.10 4.40
N VAL A 247 8.62 18.05 5.35
CA VAL A 247 8.01 19.23 5.97
C VAL A 247 8.44 19.28 7.42
N TRP A 248 8.83 20.44 7.90
CA TRP A 248 9.09 20.64 9.32
C TRP A 248 8.69 22.04 9.75
N ASP A 249 8.33 22.17 11.02
CA ASP A 249 7.91 23.42 11.65
C ASP A 249 8.21 23.40 13.15
N ILE A 250 8.07 24.55 13.80
CA ILE A 250 8.10 24.69 15.25
C ILE A 250 6.68 24.93 15.76
N GLU A 251 6.14 23.97 16.52
CA GLU A 251 4.84 24.08 17.18
C GLU A 251 5.04 24.42 18.67
N GLY A 252 4.94 25.71 19.00
CA GLY A 252 5.24 26.18 20.35
C GLY A 252 6.74 26.07 20.63
N ASN A 253 7.14 25.14 21.51
CA ASN A 253 8.54 24.82 21.79
C ASN A 253 8.97 23.47 21.18
N ASP A 254 8.08 22.80 20.44
CA ASP A 254 8.36 21.49 19.87
C ASP A 254 8.78 21.62 18.41
N ALA A 255 9.82 20.91 17.99
CA ALA A 255 10.09 20.69 16.57
C ALA A 255 9.24 19.52 16.07
N VAL A 256 8.53 19.73 14.95
CA VAL A 256 7.73 18.69 14.29
C VAL A 256 8.25 18.50 12.87
N MET A 257 8.50 17.25 12.47
CA MET A 257 9.02 16.88 11.16
C MET A 257 8.18 15.74 10.58
N SER A 258 7.89 15.80 9.28
CA SER A 258 7.17 14.75 8.56
C SER A 258 7.83 14.52 7.20
N LEU A 259 8.13 13.27 6.90
CA LEU A 259 8.68 12.84 5.62
C LEU A 259 7.82 11.71 5.06
N THR A 260 7.36 11.89 3.82
CA THR A 260 6.65 10.84 3.07
C THR A 260 7.45 10.46 1.83
N ARG A 261 7.63 9.16 1.60
CA ARG A 261 8.23 8.60 0.37
C ARG A 261 7.36 7.50 -0.18
N ASP A 262 7.16 7.51 -1.49
CA ASP A 262 6.41 6.48 -2.17
C ASP A 262 7.32 5.58 -2.99
N TYR A 263 6.84 4.37 -3.24
CA TYR A 263 7.41 3.41 -4.16
C TYR A 263 8.88 2.99 -3.88
N LEU A 264 9.21 2.79 -2.60
CA LEU A 264 10.53 2.29 -2.21
C LEU A 264 10.69 0.79 -2.52
N ARG A 265 11.92 0.39 -2.84
CA ARG A 265 12.34 -0.94 -3.28
C ARG A 265 13.13 -1.64 -2.17
N PRO A 266 13.23 -2.99 -2.21
CA PRO A 266 14.12 -3.73 -1.34
C PRO A 266 15.55 -3.17 -1.39
N ASN A 267 16.19 -3.07 -0.24
CA ASN A 267 17.54 -2.54 -0.03
C ASN A 267 17.70 -1.03 -0.29
N GLN A 268 16.61 -0.28 -0.49
CA GLN A 268 16.67 1.18 -0.35
C GLN A 268 16.68 1.59 1.12
N ALA A 269 17.25 2.76 1.41
CA ALA A 269 17.21 3.36 2.73
C ALA A 269 16.82 4.84 2.66
N VAL A 270 16.00 5.29 3.61
CA VAL A 270 15.67 6.70 3.79
C VAL A 270 16.33 7.17 5.07
N THR A 271 17.07 8.28 4.99
CA THR A 271 17.72 8.91 6.14
C THR A 271 17.14 10.30 6.34
N LEU A 272 16.59 10.56 7.53
CA LEU A 272 16.17 11.88 7.99
C LEU A 272 17.18 12.36 9.03
N ARG A 273 17.71 13.57 8.87
CA ARG A 273 18.64 14.19 9.81
C ARG A 273 18.15 15.58 10.16
N TRP A 274 18.17 15.91 11.45
CA TRP A 274 17.81 17.23 11.93
C TRP A 274 18.89 17.77 12.87
N GLU A 275 19.01 19.09 12.90
CA GLU A 275 20.01 19.80 13.68
C GLU A 275 19.33 20.52 14.83
N VAL A 276 19.73 20.20 16.05
CA VAL A 276 19.24 20.88 17.26
C VAL A 276 20.18 22.02 17.59
N ILE A 277 19.65 23.24 17.66
CA ILE A 277 20.40 24.39 18.17
C ILE A 277 20.42 24.27 19.69
N ARG A 278 21.61 24.14 20.26
CA ARG A 278 21.81 24.27 21.71
C ARG A 278 22.45 25.63 21.95
N GLU A 279 21.82 26.49 22.73
CA GLU A 279 22.55 27.63 23.31
C GLU A 279 23.71 27.08 24.16
N PRO A 280 24.92 27.66 24.08
CA PRO A 280 26.00 27.25 24.95
C PRO A 280 25.58 27.51 26.41
N ALA A 281 25.66 26.46 27.23
CA ALA A 281 25.44 26.52 28.67
C ALA A 281 26.47 27.41 29.39
#